data_AF-A0A453QCZ4-F1
#
_entry.id   AF-A0A453QCZ4-F1
#
_cell.length_a   1.000
_cell.length_b   1.000
_cell.length_c   1.000
_cell.angle_alpha   90.00
_cell.angle_beta   90.00
_cell.angle_gamma   90.00
#
_symmetry.space_group_name_H-M   'P 1'
#
loop_
_entity.id
_entity.type
_entity.pdbx_description
1 polymer ?
#
loop_
_entity_poly.entity_id
_entity_poly.type
_entity_poly.pdbx_seq_one_letter_code
_entity_poly.pdbx_strand_id
1 'polypeptide(L)'
;MTSPSSPAMTLSHPSSGRHFYLAVDRLQFKMRTLLELLGVVSDRHGSVPIAICVSSRDELDAVCAAVANLPFVSLSPLYSDQDEAERASVLEKSRRAAIQRNQIEDTSIDGSPKPESVVLKLNITVVTDACLPSAAMGEAPLMSRVLINYELPTKKEAYLRRVSACLATGNFKIISIDPLFGSADVVAAL
;
A
#
# COMPACT_ATOMS: atom_id res chain seq x y z
N MET A 1 50.02 -1.87 26.55
CA MET A 1 49.45 -0.93 25.56
C MET A 1 48.24 -1.62 24.94
N THR A 2 47.03 -1.24 25.36
CA THR A 2 45.76 -1.83 24.93
C THR A 2 45.17 -0.98 23.79
N SER A 3 45.06 -1.57 22.60
CA SER A 3 44.40 -0.93 21.46
C SER A 3 42.88 -0.87 21.67
N PRO A 4 42.21 0.25 21.36
CA PRO A 4 40.75 0.33 21.47
C PRO A 4 40.07 -0.41 20.31
N SER A 5 39.13 -1.30 20.62
CA SER A 5 38.21 -1.87 19.64
C SER A 5 37.29 -0.78 19.10
N SER A 6 37.23 -0.64 17.78
CA SER A 6 36.27 0.23 17.10
C SER A 6 34.86 -0.37 17.22
N PRO A 7 33.80 0.43 17.46
CA PRO A 7 32.44 -0.07 17.45
C PRO A 7 32.06 -0.48 16.02
N ALA A 8 31.64 -1.73 15.85
CA ALA A 8 31.04 -2.19 14.62
C ALA A 8 29.77 -1.38 14.37
N MET A 9 29.76 -0.54 13.34
CA MET A 9 28.54 0.08 12.86
C MET A 9 27.63 -1.05 12.37
N THR A 10 26.56 -1.32 13.10
CA THR A 10 25.45 -2.12 12.60
C THR A 10 24.89 -1.38 11.40
N LEU A 11 25.23 -1.87 10.21
CA LEU A 11 24.64 -1.43 8.95
C LEU A 11 23.14 -1.72 9.07
N SER A 12 22.37 -0.68 9.37
CA SER A 12 20.92 -0.69 9.26
C SER A 12 20.60 -1.19 7.86
N HIS A 13 19.98 -2.37 7.79
CA HIS A 13 19.63 -2.97 6.51
C HIS A 13 18.81 -1.93 5.74
N PRO A 14 19.23 -1.49 4.54
CA PRO A 14 18.38 -0.67 3.71
C PRO A 14 17.12 -1.48 3.49
N SER A 15 15.99 -0.95 3.94
CA SER A 15 14.68 -1.56 3.76
C SER A 15 14.50 -1.89 2.27
N SER A 16 14.59 -3.16 1.92
CA SER A 16 14.53 -3.64 0.54
C SER A 16 13.07 -3.70 0.11
N GLY A 17 12.52 -2.53 -0.18
CA GLY A 17 11.26 -2.42 -0.90
C GLY A 17 11.34 -3.19 -2.21
N ARG A 18 10.40 -4.09 -2.47
CA ARG A 18 10.34 -4.82 -3.75
C ARG A 18 9.35 -4.15 -4.68
N HIS A 19 9.75 -3.94 -5.92
CA HIS A 19 8.93 -3.31 -6.95
C HIS A 19 8.54 -4.36 -7.98
N PHE A 20 7.26 -4.44 -8.29
CA PHE A 20 6.69 -5.37 -9.25
C PHE A 20 5.87 -4.59 -10.26
N TYR A 21 5.86 -5.08 -11.50
CA TYR A 21 5.08 -4.52 -12.58
C TYR A 21 4.19 -5.62 -13.17
N LEU A 22 2.91 -5.31 -13.34
CA LEU A 22 1.90 -6.19 -13.91
C LEU A 22 1.37 -5.53 -15.18
N ALA A 23 1.90 -6.01 -16.31
CA ALA A 23 1.42 -5.66 -17.63
C ALA A 23 0.01 -6.20 -17.85
N VAL A 24 -0.88 -5.39 -18.39
CA VAL A 24 -2.24 -5.77 -18.76
C VAL A 24 -2.44 -5.54 -20.25
N ASP A 25 -2.99 -6.51 -20.99
CA ASP A 25 -3.16 -6.36 -22.44
C ASP A 25 -4.10 -5.18 -22.81
N ARG A 26 -5.23 -5.07 -22.10
CA ARG A 26 -6.26 -4.05 -22.34
C ARG A 26 -6.74 -3.44 -21.04
N LEU A 27 -7.10 -2.16 -21.07
CA LEU A 27 -7.60 -1.41 -19.92
C LEU A 27 -8.76 -2.13 -19.20
N GLN A 28 -9.67 -2.77 -19.94
CA GLN A 28 -10.79 -3.52 -19.39
C GLN A 28 -10.40 -4.68 -18.44
N PHE A 29 -9.20 -5.25 -18.59
CA PHE A 29 -8.72 -6.34 -17.74
C PHE A 29 -8.06 -5.84 -16.45
N LYS A 30 -7.78 -4.55 -16.35
CA LYS A 30 -7.05 -3.95 -15.23
C LYS A 30 -7.76 -4.12 -13.90
N MET A 31 -9.08 -3.92 -13.87
CA MET A 31 -9.90 -4.15 -12.68
C MET A 31 -9.88 -5.63 -12.27
N ARG A 32 -10.01 -6.55 -13.24
CA ARG A 32 -9.94 -7.99 -12.98
C ARG A 32 -8.60 -8.39 -12.38
N THR A 33 -7.50 -7.90 -12.95
CA THR A 33 -6.14 -8.12 -12.44
C THR A 33 -5.97 -7.60 -11.02
N LEU A 34 -6.54 -6.43 -10.69
CA LEU A 34 -6.53 -5.91 -9.33
C LEU A 34 -7.25 -6.87 -8.35
N LEU A 35 -8.46 -7.32 -8.70
CA LEU A 35 -9.23 -8.22 -7.83
C LEU A 35 -8.54 -9.58 -7.64
N GLU A 36 -7.99 -10.15 -8.72
CA GLU A 36 -7.21 -11.40 -8.66
C GLU A 36 -5.96 -11.24 -7.78
N LEU A 37 -5.23 -10.13 -7.92
CA LEU A 37 -4.09 -9.80 -7.07
C LEU A 37 -4.49 -9.69 -5.59
N LEU A 38 -5.59 -9.03 -5.27
CA LEU A 38 -6.09 -8.92 -3.89
C LEU A 38 -6.47 -10.29 -3.32
N GLY A 39 -7.07 -11.17 -4.12
CA GLY A 39 -7.32 -12.56 -3.73
C GLY A 39 -6.03 -13.31 -3.36
N VAL A 40 -5.02 -13.25 -4.22
CA VAL A 40 -3.70 -13.87 -3.97
C VAL A 40 -3.05 -13.30 -2.71
N VAL A 41 -3.13 -11.98 -2.48
CA VAL A 41 -2.57 -11.34 -1.28
C VAL A 41 -3.33 -11.78 -0.02
N SER A 42 -4.66 -11.89 -0.09
CA SER A 42 -5.50 -12.37 1.01
C SER A 42 -5.10 -13.78 1.45
N ASP A 43 -4.98 -14.70 0.49
CA ASP A 43 -4.66 -16.11 0.75
C ASP A 43 -3.26 -16.31 1.37
N ARG A 44 -2.31 -15.46 1.01
CA ARG A 44 -0.90 -15.62 1.41
C ARG A 44 -0.53 -14.88 2.68
N HIS A 45 -1.13 -13.71 2.92
CA HIS A 45 -0.54 -12.75 3.84
C HIS A 45 -1.45 -12.24 4.96
N GLY A 46 -2.78 -12.47 4.93
CA GLY A 46 -3.79 -12.16 5.96
C GLY A 46 -3.69 -10.77 6.63
N SER A 47 -4.76 -9.97 6.71
CA SER A 47 -4.73 -8.60 7.30
C SER A 47 -3.47 -7.79 6.93
N VAL A 48 -3.26 -7.61 5.62
CA VAL A 48 -2.21 -6.70 5.10
C VAL A 48 -2.83 -5.33 4.91
N PRO A 49 -2.21 -4.23 5.40
CA PRO A 49 -2.59 -2.88 5.01
C PRO A 49 -2.08 -2.60 3.58
N ILE A 50 -3.02 -2.27 2.69
CA ILE A 50 -2.79 -2.02 1.27
C ILE A 50 -3.29 -0.61 0.93
N ALA A 51 -2.46 0.20 0.30
CA ALA A 51 -2.87 1.45 -0.32
C ALA A 51 -3.03 1.24 -1.83
N ILE A 52 -4.15 1.69 -2.40
CA ILE A 52 -4.39 1.71 -3.85
C ILE A 52 -4.47 3.16 -4.29
N CYS A 53 -3.52 3.57 -5.13
CA CYS A 53 -3.49 4.91 -5.69
C CYS A 53 -4.09 4.93 -7.10
N VAL A 54 -5.06 5.81 -7.28
CA VAL A 54 -5.74 6.15 -8.54
C VAL A 54 -5.56 7.64 -8.83
N SER A 55 -5.90 8.11 -10.03
CA SER A 55 -5.68 9.51 -10.44
C SER A 55 -6.95 10.34 -10.51
N SER A 56 -8.14 9.71 -10.48
CA SER A 56 -9.42 10.41 -10.53
C SER A 56 -10.42 9.91 -9.48
N ARG A 57 -11.45 10.72 -9.21
CA ARG A 57 -12.56 10.37 -8.31
C ARG A 57 -13.41 9.24 -8.90
N ASP A 58 -13.72 9.30 -10.19
CA ASP A 58 -14.51 8.27 -10.87
C ASP A 58 -13.81 6.90 -10.81
N GLU A 59 -12.49 6.86 -10.95
CA GLU A 59 -11.73 5.62 -10.78
C GLU A 59 -11.69 5.16 -9.33
N LEU A 60 -11.60 6.09 -8.37
CA LEU A 60 -11.69 5.76 -6.96
C LEU A 60 -13.04 5.09 -6.65
N ASP A 61 -14.14 5.67 -7.13
CA ASP A 61 -15.49 5.12 -6.97
C ASP A 61 -15.61 3.74 -7.62
N ALA A 62 -15.10 3.56 -8.84
CA ALA A 62 -15.11 2.28 -9.56
C ALA A 62 -14.31 1.20 -8.84
N VAL A 63 -13.10 1.52 -8.37
CA VAL A 63 -12.26 0.60 -7.56
C VAL A 63 -12.96 0.27 -6.25
N CYS A 64 -13.54 1.26 -5.57
CA CYS A 64 -14.24 1.04 -4.31
C CYS A 64 -15.45 0.13 -4.49
N ALA A 65 -16.27 0.37 -5.51
CA ALA A 65 -17.42 -0.47 -5.81
C ALA A 65 -17.01 -1.92 -6.10
N ALA A 66 -15.95 -2.14 -6.88
CA ALA A 66 -15.46 -3.48 -7.20
C ALA A 66 -14.86 -4.18 -5.95
N VAL A 67 -14.04 -3.47 -5.18
CA VAL A 67 -13.34 -4.01 -4.01
C VAL A 67 -14.27 -4.25 -2.82
N ALA A 68 -15.30 -3.42 -2.64
CA ALA A 68 -16.28 -3.58 -1.55
C ALA A 68 -17.08 -4.89 -1.63
N ASN A 69 -17.20 -5.47 -2.83
CA ASN A 69 -17.88 -6.76 -3.03
C ASN A 69 -17.04 -7.97 -2.56
N LEU A 70 -15.77 -7.76 -2.18
CA LEU A 70 -14.90 -8.85 -1.73
C LEU A 70 -15.13 -9.15 -0.23
N PRO A 71 -15.45 -10.41 0.16
CA PRO A 71 -15.82 -10.74 1.54
C PRO A 71 -14.65 -10.64 2.53
N PHE A 72 -13.42 -10.65 2.01
CA PHE A 72 -12.16 -10.61 2.77
C PHE A 72 -11.55 -9.22 2.86
N VAL A 73 -12.27 -8.15 2.50
CA VAL A 73 -11.76 -6.77 2.51
C VAL A 73 -12.45 -5.90 3.55
N SER A 74 -11.67 -5.03 4.19
CA SER A 74 -12.08 -3.84 4.94
C SER A 74 -11.64 -2.61 4.16
N LEU A 75 -12.57 -1.97 3.48
CA LEU A 75 -12.31 -0.83 2.60
C LEU A 75 -12.43 0.50 3.37
N SER A 76 -11.55 1.44 3.07
CA SER A 76 -11.57 2.81 3.62
C SER A 76 -11.16 3.80 2.51
N PRO A 77 -12.12 4.35 1.74
CA PRO A 77 -11.80 5.33 0.72
C PRO A 77 -11.42 6.68 1.35
N LEU A 78 -10.50 7.39 0.70
CA LEU A 78 -10.08 8.73 1.08
C LEU A 78 -10.44 9.71 -0.02
N TYR A 79 -11.56 10.42 0.19
CA TYR A 79 -12.09 11.41 -0.74
C TYR A 79 -11.60 12.82 -0.38
N SER A 80 -11.69 13.74 -1.33
CA SER A 80 -11.28 15.14 -1.15
C SER A 80 -12.30 15.99 -0.41
N ASP A 81 -13.55 15.55 -0.34
CA ASP A 81 -14.68 16.25 0.28
C ASP A 81 -15.03 15.73 1.69
N GLN A 82 -14.24 14.79 2.22
CA GLN A 82 -14.32 14.38 3.62
C GLN A 82 -13.95 15.55 4.53
N ASP A 83 -14.68 15.69 5.63
CA ASP A 83 -14.28 16.61 6.68
C ASP A 83 -13.02 16.11 7.42
N GLU A 84 -12.44 16.98 8.24
CA GLU A 84 -11.20 16.70 8.96
C GLU A 84 -11.32 15.49 9.90
N ALA A 85 -12.48 15.29 10.53
CA ALA A 85 -12.69 14.19 11.48
C ALA A 85 -12.85 12.85 10.75
N GLU A 86 -13.60 12.82 9.65
CA GLU A 86 -13.73 11.64 8.79
C GLU A 86 -12.39 11.24 8.21
N ARG A 87 -11.65 12.21 7.66
CA ARG A 87 -10.31 12.01 7.12
C ARG A 87 -9.35 11.47 8.18
N ALA A 88 -9.29 12.09 9.36
CA ALA A 88 -8.45 11.62 10.47
C ALA A 88 -8.80 10.19 10.89
N SER A 89 -10.09 9.84 10.93
CA SER A 89 -10.55 8.49 11.24
C SER A 89 -10.07 7.45 10.20
N VAL A 90 -10.14 7.77 8.90
CA VAL A 90 -9.63 6.89 7.83
C VAL A 90 -8.13 6.67 7.95
N LEU A 91 -7.36 7.75 8.16
CA LEU A 91 -5.91 7.67 8.30
C LEU A 91 -5.50 6.84 9.53
N GLU A 92 -6.14 7.06 10.68
CA GLU A 92 -5.84 6.31 11.90
C GLU A 92 -6.26 4.84 11.79
N LYS A 93 -7.36 4.53 11.09
CA LYS A 93 -7.76 3.14 10.81
C LYS A 93 -6.69 2.41 10.00
N SER A 94 -6.14 3.05 8.96
CA SER A 94 -5.04 2.49 8.16
C SER A 94 -3.81 2.22 9.02
N ARG A 95 -3.43 3.20 9.85
CA ARG A 95 -2.24 3.12 10.71
C ARG A 95 -2.38 2.03 11.79
N ARG A 96 -3.57 1.89 12.38
CA ARG A 96 -3.88 0.84 13.36
C ARG A 96 -3.77 -0.55 12.74
N ALA A 97 -4.25 -0.73 11.51
CA ALA A 97 -4.10 -1.99 10.79
C ALA A 97 -2.62 -2.36 10.56
N ALA A 98 -1.76 -1.37 10.27
CA ALA A 98 -0.33 -1.60 10.16
C ALA A 98 0.34 -1.99 11.47
N ILE A 99 -0.02 -1.34 12.58
CA ILE A 99 0.50 -1.68 13.92
C ILE A 99 0.07 -3.09 14.32
N GLN A 100 -1.21 -3.42 14.13
CA GLN A 100 -1.74 -4.76 14.45
C GLN A 100 -1.00 -5.84 13.67
N ARG A 101 -0.68 -5.59 12.39
CA ARG A 101 0.12 -6.52 11.59
C ARG A 101 1.51 -6.74 12.15
N ASN A 102 2.21 -5.68 12.55
CA ASN A 102 3.56 -5.82 13.11
C ASN A 102 3.55 -6.69 14.36
N GLN A 103 2.53 -6.53 15.23
CA GLN A 103 2.36 -7.38 16.41
C GLN A 103 2.14 -8.86 16.05
N ILE A 104 1.40 -9.14 14.97
CA ILE A 104 1.20 -10.51 14.47
C ILE A 104 2.53 -11.09 13.95
N GLU A 105 3.33 -10.29 13.23
CA GLU A 105 4.65 -10.71 12.75
C GLU A 105 5.59 -11.00 13.94
N ASP A 106 5.65 -10.14 14.96
CA ASP A 106 6.49 -10.32 16.14
C ASP A 106 6.07 -11.53 16.99
N THR A 107 4.77 -11.73 17.23
CA THR A 107 4.25 -12.87 18.00
C THR A 107 4.40 -14.21 17.28
N SER A 108 4.42 -14.20 15.94
CA SER A 108 4.67 -15.42 15.16
C SER A 108 6.10 -15.96 15.25
N ILE A 109 7.04 -15.14 15.73
CA ILE A 109 8.43 -15.54 15.97
C ILE A 109 8.58 -16.30 17.30
N ASP A 110 7.67 -16.08 18.28
CA ASP A 110 7.74 -16.64 19.65
C ASP A 110 6.95 -17.96 19.84
N GLY A 111 6.50 -18.59 18.74
CA GLY A 111 5.97 -19.96 18.76
C GLY A 111 4.66 -20.20 19.53
N SER A 112 3.92 -19.15 19.91
CA SER A 112 2.63 -19.32 20.60
C SER A 112 1.50 -19.74 19.64
N PRO A 113 0.50 -20.53 20.08
CA PRO A 113 -0.57 -20.99 19.20
C PRO A 113 -1.44 -19.81 18.77
N LYS A 114 -1.63 -19.67 17.45
CA LYS A 114 -2.55 -18.69 16.85
C LYS A 114 -3.94 -18.83 17.48
N PRO A 115 -4.52 -17.77 18.07
CA PRO A 115 -5.91 -17.81 18.50
C PRO A 115 -6.82 -18.07 17.31
N GLU A 116 -7.84 -18.87 17.57
CA GLU A 116 -8.82 -19.40 16.64
C GLU A 116 -9.47 -18.31 15.76
N SER A 117 -9.43 -18.54 14.44
CA SER A 117 -10.37 -18.06 13.42
C SER A 117 -10.90 -16.61 13.49
N VAL A 118 -10.06 -15.61 13.78
CA VAL A 118 -10.39 -14.25 13.33
C VAL A 118 -10.11 -14.20 11.83
N VAL A 119 -11.15 -14.11 11.00
CA VAL A 119 -10.97 -13.89 9.55
C VAL A 119 -10.29 -12.53 9.36
N LEU A 120 -8.99 -12.58 9.11
CA LEU A 120 -8.13 -11.41 8.96
C LEU A 120 -8.37 -10.76 7.59
N LYS A 121 -9.31 -9.81 7.54
CA LYS A 121 -9.61 -9.04 6.32
C LYS A 121 -8.42 -8.17 5.91
N LEU A 122 -8.18 -8.06 4.60
CA LEU A 122 -7.27 -7.06 4.04
C LEU A 122 -7.78 -5.65 4.36
N ASN A 123 -6.90 -4.79 4.87
CA ASN A 123 -7.26 -3.40 5.13
C ASN A 123 -6.82 -2.56 3.93
N ILE A 124 -7.78 -2.09 3.14
CA ILE A 124 -7.53 -1.41 1.88
C ILE A 124 -7.92 0.06 2.01
N THR A 125 -6.98 0.94 1.72
CA THR A 125 -7.19 2.38 1.59
C THR A 125 -7.08 2.74 0.11
N VAL A 126 -8.13 3.31 -0.48
CA VAL A 126 -8.12 3.78 -1.87
C VAL A 126 -8.07 5.30 -1.86
N VAL A 127 -7.15 5.88 -2.62
CA VAL A 127 -6.80 7.30 -2.50
C VAL A 127 -6.38 7.88 -3.85
N THR A 128 -6.69 9.16 -4.06
CA THR A 128 -6.15 9.95 -5.18
C THR A 128 -4.89 10.69 -4.78
N ASP A 129 -4.04 11.09 -5.74
CA ASP A 129 -2.83 11.86 -5.44
C ASP A 129 -3.08 13.17 -4.67
N ALA A 130 -4.23 13.81 -4.87
CA ALA A 130 -4.62 15.04 -4.18
C ALA A 130 -4.97 14.80 -2.70
N CYS A 131 -5.38 13.58 -2.36
CA CYS A 131 -5.83 13.21 -1.03
C CYS A 131 -4.76 12.48 -0.21
N LEU A 132 -3.56 12.26 -0.78
CA LEU A 132 -2.47 11.59 -0.07
C LEU A 132 -2.11 12.34 1.22
N PRO A 133 -1.80 11.61 2.31
CA PRO A 133 -1.33 12.22 3.54
C PRO A 133 -0.13 13.14 3.31
N SER A 134 -0.19 14.33 3.90
CA SER A 134 0.88 15.32 3.77
C SER A 134 1.37 15.81 5.12
N ALA A 135 2.70 15.79 5.31
CA ALA A 135 3.33 16.36 6.49
C ALA A 135 3.04 17.87 6.63
N ALA A 136 2.78 18.58 5.52
CA ALA A 136 2.41 19.99 5.55
C ALA A 136 1.04 20.23 6.22
N MET A 137 0.17 19.22 6.21
CA MET A 137 -1.12 19.20 6.92
C MET A 137 -1.01 18.56 8.32
N GLY A 138 0.21 18.21 8.76
CA GLY A 138 0.44 17.50 10.03
C GLY A 138 0.06 16.01 9.98
N GLU A 139 -0.15 15.45 8.79
CA GLU A 139 -0.62 14.08 8.63
C GLU A 139 0.54 13.08 8.51
N ALA A 140 0.41 11.95 9.20
CA ALA A 140 1.35 10.85 9.11
C ALA A 140 1.05 9.95 7.90
N PRO A 141 2.06 9.22 7.39
CA PRO A 141 1.86 8.23 6.32
C PRO A 141 0.86 7.13 6.70
N LEU A 142 0.24 6.50 5.70
CA LEU A 142 -0.72 5.39 5.89
C LEU A 142 -0.11 4.12 6.51
N MET A 143 1.23 4.00 6.46
CA MET A 143 1.98 2.83 6.93
C MET A 143 1.59 1.50 6.26
N SER A 144 1.18 1.55 4.99
CA SER A 144 0.86 0.36 4.19
C SER A 144 2.09 -0.49 3.92
N ARG A 145 1.89 -1.81 3.83
CA ARG A 145 2.94 -2.78 3.46
C ARG A 145 2.93 -3.08 1.97
N VAL A 146 1.81 -2.82 1.31
CA VAL A 146 1.67 -2.92 -0.14
C VAL A 146 1.12 -1.60 -0.67
N LEU A 147 1.80 -1.03 -1.65
CA LEU A 147 1.30 0.09 -2.45
C LEU A 147 0.99 -0.45 -3.85
N ILE A 148 -0.26 -0.29 -4.27
CA ILE A 148 -0.70 -0.61 -5.62
C ILE A 148 -0.89 0.70 -6.37
N ASN A 149 -0.04 0.97 -7.35
CA ASN A 149 -0.31 1.99 -8.35
C ASN A 149 -1.30 1.38 -9.34
N TYR A 150 -2.59 1.60 -9.11
CA TYR A 150 -3.59 1.23 -10.09
C TYR A 150 -3.38 2.07 -11.34
N GLU A 151 -3.20 3.38 -11.23
CA GLU A 151 -2.69 4.20 -12.34
C GLU A 151 -1.24 4.58 -12.10
N LEU A 152 -0.40 4.53 -13.13
CA LEU A 152 0.99 4.93 -13.01
C LEU A 152 1.11 6.46 -12.87
N PRO A 153 1.91 6.96 -11.91
CA PRO A 153 2.26 8.37 -11.87
C PRO A 153 3.04 8.77 -13.12
N THR A 154 2.59 9.83 -13.80
CA THR A 154 3.28 10.38 -14.99
C THR A 154 4.54 11.18 -14.65
N LYS A 155 4.70 11.55 -13.38
CA LYS A 155 5.84 12.34 -12.87
C LYS A 155 6.54 11.61 -11.72
N LYS A 156 7.87 11.67 -11.72
CA LYS A 156 8.72 11.12 -10.63
C LYS A 156 8.32 11.66 -9.26
N GLU A 157 7.99 12.94 -9.16
CA GLU A 157 7.57 13.56 -7.90
C GLU A 157 6.27 12.97 -7.35
N ALA A 158 5.30 12.70 -8.22
CA ALA A 158 4.04 12.07 -7.82
C ALA A 158 4.29 10.63 -7.34
N TYR A 159 5.16 9.88 -8.03
CA TYR A 159 5.57 8.56 -7.60
C TYR A 159 6.25 8.57 -6.22
N LEU A 160 7.22 9.46 -6.00
CA LEU A 160 7.89 9.60 -4.71
C LEU A 160 6.92 10.00 -3.60
N ARG A 161 5.95 10.88 -3.91
CA ARG A 161 4.89 11.26 -2.97
C ARG A 161 4.02 10.07 -2.55
N ARG A 162 3.62 9.21 -3.49
CA ARG A 162 2.88 7.98 -3.17
C ARG A 162 3.69 7.06 -2.26
N VAL A 163 4.96 6.86 -2.58
CA VAL A 163 5.86 6.03 -1.77
C VAL A 163 5.97 6.59 -0.35
N SER A 164 6.22 7.89 -0.18
CA SER A 164 6.39 8.51 1.14
C SER A 164 5.09 8.57 1.95
N ALA A 165 3.96 8.84 1.30
CA ALA A 165 2.69 9.01 1.99
C ALA A 165 2.00 7.68 2.31
N CYS A 166 2.25 6.63 1.53
CA CYS A 166 1.56 5.35 1.70
C CYS A 166 2.36 4.34 2.51
N LEU A 167 3.67 4.22 2.32
CA LEU A 167 4.41 3.04 2.75
C LEU A 167 4.98 3.15 4.17
N ALA A 168 4.98 2.02 4.87
CA ALA A 168 5.74 1.84 6.09
C ALA A 168 7.24 1.65 5.81
N THR A 169 8.06 1.88 6.82
CA THR A 169 9.49 1.54 6.79
C THR A 169 9.70 0.01 6.85
N GLY A 170 10.84 -0.46 6.34
CA GLY A 170 11.18 -1.89 6.36
C GLY A 170 10.67 -2.64 5.12
N ASN A 171 10.17 -3.86 5.30
CA ASN A 171 9.72 -4.68 4.19
C ASN A 171 8.39 -4.17 3.65
N PHE A 172 8.39 -3.71 2.40
CA PHE A 172 7.19 -3.29 1.67
C PHE A 172 7.25 -3.75 0.21
N LYS A 173 6.09 -3.76 -0.45
CA LYS A 173 5.95 -4.11 -1.86
C LYS A 173 5.24 -2.98 -2.60
N ILE A 174 5.76 -2.60 -3.75
CA ILE A 174 5.11 -1.69 -4.69
C ILE A 174 4.73 -2.51 -5.90
N ILE A 175 3.48 -2.42 -6.32
CA ILE A 175 2.93 -3.13 -7.47
C ILE A 175 2.32 -2.08 -8.39
N SER A 176 2.77 -2.02 -9.63
CA SER A 176 2.19 -1.14 -10.64
C SER A 176 1.41 -1.96 -11.66
N ILE A 177 0.15 -1.61 -11.91
CA ILE A 177 -0.70 -2.27 -12.90
C ILE A 177 -0.87 -1.32 -14.08
N ASP A 178 -0.42 -1.72 -15.26
CA ASP A 178 -0.33 -0.83 -16.41
C ASP A 178 -0.80 -1.50 -17.70
N PRO A 179 -1.74 -0.91 -18.45
CA PRO A 179 -2.12 -1.41 -19.76
C PRO A 179 -1.00 -1.20 -20.78
N LEU A 180 -0.61 -2.27 -21.48
CA LEU A 180 0.44 -2.26 -22.52
C LEU A 180 0.15 -1.31 -23.69
N PHE A 181 -1.12 -0.94 -23.90
CA PHE A 181 -1.54 0.04 -24.89
C PHE A 181 -2.04 1.32 -24.19
N GLY A 182 -1.10 2.15 -23.75
CA GLY A 182 -1.42 3.40 -23.05
C GLY A 182 -0.33 4.47 -23.01
N SER A 183 0.90 4.17 -23.44
CA SER A 183 1.91 5.20 -23.71
C SER A 183 3.06 4.61 -24.52
N ALA A 184 3.15 5.01 -25.79
CA ALA A 184 4.36 4.83 -26.59
C ALA A 184 5.55 5.66 -26.06
N ASP A 185 5.40 6.40 -24.95
CA ASP A 185 6.39 7.36 -24.47
C ASP A 185 7.17 6.93 -23.22
N VAL A 186 6.84 5.79 -22.57
CA VAL A 186 7.59 5.37 -21.36
C VAL A 186 8.78 4.45 -21.67
N VAL A 187 8.82 3.82 -22.85
CA VAL A 187 9.94 2.93 -23.25
C VAL A 187 11.15 3.72 -23.78
N ALA A 188 11.05 5.04 -23.96
CA ALA A 188 12.14 5.89 -24.45
C ALA A 188 13.04 6.49 -23.36
N ALA A 189 12.87 6.11 -22.08
CA ALA A 189 13.61 6.70 -20.96
C ALA A 189 14.45 5.69 -20.13
N LEU A 190 14.83 4.57 -20.74
CA LEU A 190 15.91 3.68 -20.28
C LEU A 190 16.92 3.51 -21.42
#